data_AF-A0A2E0HBW8-F1
#
_entry.id   AF-A0A2E0HBW8-F1
#
_cell.length_a   1.000
_cell.length_b   1.000
_cell.length_c   1.000
_cell.angle_alpha   90.00
_cell.angle_beta   90.00
_cell.angle_gamma   90.00
#
_symmetry.space_group_name_H-M   'P 1'
#
loop_
_entity.id
_entity.type
_entity.pdbx_description
1 polymer ?
#
loop_
_entity_poly.entity_id
_entity_poly.type
_entity_poly.pdbx_seq_one_letter_code
_entity_poly.pdbx_strand_id
1 'polypeptide(L)'
;MTKLIGYGFLVLGVALLLLGIQQFGVYLRNPDQFPIYAMLTSLPEADRTMRLSQGSMVLPVGFFRISGMLSILLSAFLLVAVVKLLISSGVQMIRANTRDLARQLIAEIRRLDSGDSH
;
A
#
# COMPACT_ATOMS: atom_id res chain seq x y z
N MET A 1 6.62 -23.84 -5.09
CA MET A 1 7.19 -22.47 -4.99
C MET A 1 6.13 -21.37 -4.96
N THR A 2 5.18 -21.30 -5.89
CA THR A 2 4.16 -20.23 -5.97
C THR A 2 3.27 -20.07 -4.73
N LYS A 3 2.95 -21.15 -4.00
CA LYS A 3 2.23 -21.06 -2.71
C LYS A 3 3.04 -20.37 -1.61
N LEU A 4 4.34 -20.70 -1.50
CA LEU A 4 5.25 -20.05 -0.55
C LEU A 4 5.38 -18.55 -0.84
N ILE A 5 5.44 -18.17 -2.11
CA ILE A 5 5.44 -16.77 -2.53
C ILE A 5 4.11 -16.11 -2.14
N GLY A 6 2.96 -16.76 -2.41
CA GLY A 6 1.65 -16.23 -2.01
C GLY A 6 1.50 -16.02 -0.50
N TYR A 7 1.99 -16.94 0.33
CA TYR A 7 2.07 -16.75 1.78
C TYR A 7 3.03 -15.61 2.17
N GLY A 8 4.15 -15.47 1.47
CA GLY A 8 5.07 -14.34 1.63
C GLY A 8 4.38 -12.99 1.38
N PHE A 9 3.58 -12.88 0.32
CA PHE A 9 2.80 -11.68 0.01
C PHE A 9 1.75 -11.38 1.09
N LEU A 10 1.10 -12.40 1.65
CA LEU A 10 0.15 -12.23 2.76
C LEU A 10 0.84 -11.74 4.04
N VAL A 11 1.93 -12.39 4.44
CA VAL A 11 2.69 -12.00 5.64
C VAL A 11 3.24 -10.59 5.47
N LEU A 12 3.80 -10.26 4.31
CA LEU A 12 4.29 -8.93 4.00
C LEU A 12 3.17 -7.90 4.06
N GLY A 13 2.01 -8.18 3.48
CA GLY A 13 0.86 -7.28 3.52
C GLY A 13 0.38 -6.97 4.94
N VAL A 14 0.30 -7.99 5.80
CA VAL A 14 -0.09 -7.82 7.21
C VAL A 14 0.97 -7.07 8.01
N ALA A 15 2.25 -7.42 7.84
CA ALA A 15 3.35 -6.73 8.51
C ALA A 15 3.41 -5.25 8.13
N LEU A 16 3.27 -4.95 6.84
CA LEU A 16 3.30 -3.59 6.30
C LEU A 16 2.09 -2.78 6.79
N LEU A 17 0.92 -3.41 6.96
CA LEU A 17 -0.24 -2.78 7.58
C LEU A 17 0.01 -2.42 9.05
N LEU A 18 0.53 -3.34 9.85
CA LEU A 18 0.81 -3.11 11.27
C LEU A 18 1.83 -1.99 11.47
N LEU A 19 2.96 -2.06 10.76
CA LEU A 19 4.01 -1.05 10.80
C LEU A 19 3.50 0.30 10.26
N GLY A 20 2.72 0.27 9.19
CA GLY A 20 2.14 1.47 8.58
C GLY A 20 1.15 2.18 9.49
N ILE A 21 0.28 1.45 10.19
CA ILE A 21 -0.65 2.02 11.19
C ILE A 21 0.12 2.64 12.35
N GLN A 22 1.14 1.95 12.86
CA GLN A 22 1.99 2.47 13.93
C GLN A 22 2.66 3.77 13.51
N GLN A 23 3.30 3.78 12.34
CA GLN A 23 3.99 4.95 11.81
C GLN A 23 3.02 6.12 11.54
N PHE A 24 1.84 5.83 10.99
CA PHE A 24 0.81 6.84 10.76
C PHE A 24 0.33 7.48 12.06
N GLY A 25 0.18 6.70 13.14
CA GLY A 25 -0.13 7.22 14.47
C GLY A 25 0.93 8.19 15.00
N VAL A 26 2.22 7.95 14.68
CA VAL A 26 3.32 8.87 15.00
C VAL A 26 3.17 10.18 14.20
N TYR A 27 2.90 10.11 12.90
CA TYR A 27 2.73 11.32 12.07
C TYR A 27 1.51 12.17 12.46
N LEU A 28 0.43 11.55 12.95
CA LEU A 28 -0.73 12.29 13.47
C LEU A 28 -0.41 13.07 14.75
N ARG A 29 0.42 12.52 15.63
CA ARG A 29 0.81 13.15 16.90
C ARG A 29 1.92 14.18 16.71
N ASN A 30 2.88 13.86 15.85
CA ASN A 30 4.06 14.66 15.55
C ASN A 30 4.20 14.82 14.03
N PRO A 31 3.45 15.74 13.40
CA PRO A 31 3.43 15.88 11.94
C PRO A 31 4.79 16.30 11.37
N ASP A 32 5.65 16.94 12.16
CA ASP A 32 7.03 17.29 11.79
C ASP A 32 7.92 16.09 11.50
N GLN A 33 7.56 14.88 11.93
CA GLN A 33 8.28 13.66 11.56
C GLN A 33 7.95 13.17 10.16
N PHE A 34 6.89 13.70 9.54
CA PHE A 34 6.55 13.36 8.16
C PHE A 34 7.39 14.22 7.20
N PRO A 35 8.23 13.62 6.33
CA PRO A 35 9.21 14.37 5.54
C PRO A 35 8.61 15.49 4.68
N ILE A 36 7.46 15.22 4.05
CA ILE A 36 6.78 16.20 3.21
C ILE A 36 6.19 17.33 4.06
N TYR A 37 5.64 17.02 5.23
CA TYR A 37 5.13 18.05 6.14
C TYR A 37 6.27 18.99 6.58
N ALA A 38 7.37 18.42 7.08
CA ALA A 38 8.54 19.17 7.52
C ALA A 38 9.14 20.02 6.40
N MET A 39 9.23 19.48 5.18
CA MET A 39 9.72 20.21 4.02
C MET A 39 8.84 21.41 3.71
N LEU A 40 7.51 21.23 3.66
CA LEU A 40 6.58 22.31 3.33
C LEU A 40 6.54 23.41 4.41
N THR A 41 6.67 23.06 5.68
CA THR A 41 6.64 24.02 6.79
C THR A 41 7.96 24.73 7.04
N SER A 42 9.08 24.17 6.56
CA SER A 42 10.42 24.77 6.67
C SER A 42 10.81 25.64 5.48
N LEU A 43 9.94 25.80 4.47
CA LEU A 43 10.23 26.62 3.29
C LEU A 43 10.58 28.08 3.68
N PRO A 44 11.65 28.66 3.12
CA PRO A 44 11.95 30.09 3.26
C PRO A 44 10.81 30.97 2.74
N GLU A 45 10.70 32.20 3.25
CA GLU A 45 9.66 33.14 2.81
C GLU A 45 9.75 33.46 1.31
N ALA A 46 10.97 33.51 0.76
CA ALA A 46 11.22 33.72 -0.66
C ALA A 46 10.51 32.67 -1.55
N ASP A 47 10.53 31.40 -1.14
CA ASP A 47 9.91 30.29 -1.88
C ASP A 47 8.39 30.21 -1.64
N ARG A 48 7.92 30.86 -0.58
CA ARG A 48 6.49 31.04 -0.29
C ARG A 48 5.91 32.24 -1.03
N THR A 49 6.73 33.04 -1.71
CA THR A 49 6.29 34.28 -2.35
C THR A 49 5.88 34.04 -3.81
N MET A 50 4.60 34.21 -4.12
CA MET A 50 4.10 34.20 -5.51
C MET A 50 4.18 35.60 -6.10
N ARG A 51 4.75 35.72 -7.31
CA ARG A 51 4.74 36.97 -8.09
C ARG A 51 3.42 37.08 -8.84
N LEU A 52 2.58 38.04 -8.45
CA LEU A 52 1.36 38.41 -9.17
C LEU A 52 1.59 39.68 -9.97
N SER A 53 0.77 39.93 -10.99
CA SER A 53 0.81 41.15 -11.80
C SER A 53 0.61 42.44 -10.99
N GLN A 54 0.11 42.34 -9.75
CA GLN A 54 -0.12 43.44 -8.80
C GLN A 54 0.93 43.53 -7.67
N GLY A 55 1.96 42.66 -7.66
CA GLY A 55 2.99 42.62 -6.61
C GLY A 55 3.32 41.21 -6.13
N SER A 56 4.21 41.09 -5.15
CA SER A 56 4.60 39.81 -4.54
C SER A 56 3.74 39.50 -3.31
N MET A 57 3.07 38.34 -3.29
CA MET A 57 2.29 37.88 -2.13
C MET A 57 2.98 36.68 -1.47
N VAL A 58 3.23 36.77 -0.16
CA VAL A 58 3.79 35.67 0.63
C VAL A 58 2.65 34.76 1.09
N LEU A 59 2.71 33.47 0.73
CA LEU A 59 1.77 32.47 1.21
C LEU A 59 2.00 32.20 2.71
N PRO A 60 0.94 32.25 3.54
CA PRO A 60 1.06 31.95 4.96
C PRO A 60 1.51 30.51 5.21
N VAL A 61 2.33 30.30 6.24
CA VAL A 61 2.78 28.96 6.68
C VAL A 61 1.59 28.03 6.97
N GLY A 62 0.44 28.59 7.37
CA GLY A 62 -0.80 27.84 7.60
C GLY A 62 -1.28 27.05 6.37
N PHE A 63 -1.11 27.57 5.15
CA PHE A 63 -1.46 26.86 3.93
C PHE A 63 -0.62 25.59 3.76
N PHE A 64 0.70 25.71 3.95
CA PHE A 64 1.65 24.60 3.84
C PHE A 64 1.44 23.54 4.92
N ARG A 65 1.05 23.93 6.14
CA ARG A 65 0.65 22.98 7.21
C ARG A 65 -0.55 22.14 6.80
N ILE A 66 -1.57 22.74 6.20
CA ILE A 66 -2.76 22.02 5.73
C ILE A 66 -2.39 21.07 4.59
N SER A 67 -1.60 21.52 3.61
CA SER A 67 -1.11 20.68 2.53
C SER A 67 -0.26 19.50 3.03
N GLY A 68 0.58 19.73 4.04
CA GLY A 68 1.35 18.69 4.70
C GLY A 68 0.46 17.65 5.39
N MET A 69 -0.56 18.09 6.14
CA MET A 69 -1.53 17.18 6.77
C MET A 69 -2.32 16.37 5.75
N LEU A 70 -2.72 17.00 4.63
CA LEU A 70 -3.38 16.28 3.54
C LEU A 70 -2.47 15.18 2.96
N SER A 71 -1.17 15.46 2.83
CA SER A 71 -0.18 14.48 2.34
C SER A 71 -0.03 13.29 3.29
N ILE A 72 -0.12 13.50 4.60
CA ILE A 72 -0.15 12.43 5.62
C ILE A 72 -1.37 11.52 5.40
N LEU A 73 -2.56 12.10 5.20
CA LEU A 73 -3.80 11.35 4.94
C LEU A 73 -3.74 10.57 3.62
N LEU A 74 -3.25 11.18 2.54
CA LEU A 74 -3.07 10.54 1.25
C LEU A 74 -2.11 9.33 1.35
N SER A 75 -1.07 9.45 2.16
CA SER A 75 -0.11 8.35 2.39
C SER A 75 -0.76 7.15 3.09
N ALA A 76 -1.70 7.39 4.02
CA ALA A 76 -2.47 6.31 4.63
C ALA A 76 -3.40 5.61 3.63
N PHE A 77 -4.01 6.36 2.72
CA PHE A 77 -4.81 5.77 1.66
C PHE A 77 -3.96 4.90 0.72
N LEU A 78 -2.77 5.39 0.35
CA LEU A 78 -1.81 4.64 -0.47
C LEU A 78 -1.38 3.34 0.23
N LEU A 79 -1.08 3.41 1.53
CA LEU A 79 -0.74 2.25 2.35
C LEU A 79 -1.82 1.16 2.26
N VAL A 80 -3.08 1.52 2.48
CA VAL A 80 -4.21 0.58 2.41
C VAL A 80 -4.33 -0.03 1.00
N ALA A 81 -4.15 0.79 -0.05
CA ALA A 81 -4.18 0.31 -1.43
C ALA A 81 -3.08 -0.72 -1.71
N VAL A 82 -1.84 -0.46 -1.27
CA VAL A 82 -0.71 -1.39 -1.42
C VAL A 82 -0.94 -2.69 -0.65
N VAL A 83 -1.38 -2.60 0.61
CA VAL A 83 -1.71 -3.78 1.43
C VAL A 83 -2.78 -4.63 0.76
N LYS A 84 -3.85 -4.01 0.26
CA LYS A 84 -4.93 -4.69 -0.46
C LYS A 84 -4.40 -5.39 -1.71
N LEU A 85 -3.51 -4.75 -2.46
CA LEU A 85 -2.89 -5.33 -3.64
C LEU A 85 -2.06 -6.57 -3.26
N LEU A 86 -1.19 -6.46 -2.25
CA LEU A 86 -0.36 -7.57 -1.76
C LEU A 86 -1.21 -8.77 -1.31
N ILE A 87 -2.25 -8.53 -0.52
CA ILE A 87 -3.16 -9.58 -0.04
C ILE A 87 -3.90 -10.23 -1.21
N SER A 88 -4.46 -9.43 -2.13
CA SER A 88 -5.22 -9.98 -3.26
C SER A 88 -4.36 -10.80 -4.22
N SER A 89 -3.14 -10.34 -4.52
CA SER A 89 -2.16 -11.10 -5.30
C SER A 89 -1.73 -12.37 -4.58
N GLY A 90 -1.44 -12.30 -3.27
CA GLY A 90 -1.07 -13.47 -2.47
C GLY A 90 -2.17 -14.54 -2.46
N VAL A 91 -3.43 -14.14 -2.25
CA VAL A 91 -4.59 -15.04 -2.30
C VAL A 91 -4.77 -15.64 -3.68
N GLN A 92 -4.67 -14.85 -4.76
CA GLN A 92 -4.78 -15.38 -6.13
C GLN A 92 -3.71 -16.42 -6.44
N MET A 93 -2.45 -16.18 -6.04
CA MET A 93 -1.35 -17.13 -6.26
C MET A 93 -1.55 -18.45 -5.50
N ILE A 94 -2.16 -18.40 -4.31
CA ILE A 94 -2.52 -19.61 -3.54
C ILE A 94 -3.65 -20.35 -4.25
N ARG A 95 -4.69 -19.64 -4.69
CA ARG A 95 -5.95 -20.21 -5.22
C ARG A 95 -5.84 -20.75 -6.64
N ALA A 96 -5.04 -20.11 -7.50
CA ALA A 96 -4.82 -20.56 -8.88
C ALA A 96 -4.28 -21.99 -8.93
N ASN A 97 -3.37 -22.33 -8.00
CA ASN A 97 -2.75 -23.64 -7.94
C ASN A 97 -3.70 -24.72 -7.37
N THR A 98 -4.71 -24.35 -6.58
CA THR A 98 -5.71 -25.30 -6.05
C THR A 98 -6.65 -25.81 -7.13
N ARG A 99 -6.96 -24.98 -8.14
CA ARG A 99 -7.79 -25.38 -9.30
C ARG A 99 -7.05 -26.37 -10.20
N ASP A 100 -5.75 -26.15 -10.41
CA ASP A 100 -4.92 -27.05 -11.21
C ASP A 100 -4.66 -28.38 -10.49
N LEU A 101 -4.46 -28.35 -9.17
CA LEU A 101 -4.43 -29.56 -8.32
C LEU A 101 -5.74 -30.34 -8.38
N ALA A 102 -6.90 -29.67 -8.31
CA ALA A 102 -8.20 -30.33 -8.43
C ALA A 102 -8.40 -30.97 -9.81
N ARG A 103 -7.94 -30.32 -10.89
CA ARG A 103 -7.96 -30.90 -12.24
C ARG A 103 -7.06 -32.14 -12.36
N GLN A 104 -5.86 -32.08 -11.80
CA GLN A 104 -4.96 -33.25 -11.77
C GLN A 104 -5.57 -34.39 -10.96
N LEU A 105 -6.19 -34.09 -9.81
CA LEU A 105 -6.85 -35.11 -8.99
C LEU A 105 -8.02 -35.78 -9.73
N ILE A 106 -8.86 -35.00 -10.40
CA ILE A 106 -9.99 -35.53 -11.20
C ILE A 106 -9.48 -36.35 -12.39
N ALA A 107 -8.40 -35.92 -13.04
CA ALA A 107 -7.78 -36.68 -14.12
C ALA A 107 -7.25 -38.03 -13.63
N GLU A 108 -6.62 -38.07 -12.45
CA GLU A 108 -6.10 -39.31 -11.86
C GLU A 108 -7.22 -40.25 -11.41
N ILE A 109 -8.30 -39.71 -10.80
CA ILE A 109 -9.50 -40.49 -10.45
C ILE A 109 -10.12 -41.13 -11.70
N ARG A 110 -10.29 -40.36 -12.79
CA ARG A 110 -10.79 -40.91 -14.06
C ARG A 110 -9.90 -41.99 -14.64
N ARG A 111 -8.58 -41.84 -14.51
CA ARG A 111 -7.62 -42.83 -14.99
C ARG A 111 -7.72 -44.15 -14.22
N LEU A 112 -7.91 -44.08 -12.90
CA LEU A 112 -8.13 -45.25 -12.06
C LEU A 112 -9.47 -45.93 -12.38
N ASP A 113 -10.54 -45.16 -12.56
CA ASP A 113 -11.88 -45.66 -12.90
C ASP A 113 -11.92 -46.34 -14.29
N SER A 114 -11.08 -45.88 -15.22
CA SER A 114 -10.91 -46.48 -16.55
C SER A 114 -10.00 -47.73 -16.55
N GLY A 115 -9.24 -47.95 -15.49
CA GLY A 115 -8.28 -49.05 -15.34
C GLY A 115 -8.89 -50.34 -14.79
N ASP A 116 -10.01 -50.24 -14.06
CA ASP A 116 -10.76 -51.38 -13.49
C ASP A 116 -11.75 -52.04 -14.49
N SER A 117 -11.72 -51.65 -15.76
CA SER A 117 -12.63 -52.15 -16.81
C SER A 117 -12.10 -53.33 -17.64
N HIS A 118 -11.06 -54.05 -17.18
CA HIS A 118 -10.49 -55.21 -17.88
C HIS A 118 -10.35 -56.44 -16.99
#